data_AF-J4KDQ4-F1
#
_entry.id   AF-J4KDQ4-F1
#
_cell.length_a   1.000
_cell.length_b   1.000
_cell.length_c   1.000
_cell.angle_alpha   90.00
_cell.angle_beta   90.00
_cell.angle_gamma   90.00
#
_symmetry.space_group_name_H-M   'P 1'
#
loop_
_entity.id
_entity.type
_entity.pdbx_description
1 polymer ?
#
loop_
_entity_poly.entity_id
_entity_poly.type
_entity_poly.pdbx_seq_one_letter_code
_entity_poly.pdbx_strand_id
1 'polypeptide(L)'
;MAFDVNKPEDQGYLADFPPEMREQLRALIHDELVNAGLLKGLEPGNAIGNVAVNNGTLNQNLNAALLEGKPAEAFSLTGHTHPIVTPSSNGLMSNADKAKLDSVNTGAEVNQNAFSNINVNGTVIQADNKTDTLMLAAGNNITLTPDAANDRIIIALSGMVDSANVAGKLLSARTITLDGKIKAAGIGFDGTQDIILDVTNVEADSCTGNAGTASKLNNARVIRLIGSTRGETYFDGSGDVTINTTTDVAQRAEDMSDRNGFKELVKACMAMNDYFRIGVGGDNNGGYAEIATCDDGNEPIYVRQYSGVFQNLIRTLTLLDGNGNSTFPGHVWAQGFHGHADSASNANALGGQSLQWILDQIRATSVTGNVAQNGWVKFANGFILQWGVIKNGYGSHRVTYPIAFNKIFHINFSSTIMSDQNITNSAVQSYGPQYAELFANTSPNGDILWFAIGI
;
A
#
# COMPACT_ATOMS: atom_id res chain seq x y z
N MET A 1 93.77 163.35 -95.62
CA MET A 1 94.96 163.07 -96.45
C MET A 1 94.70 161.74 -97.13
N ALA A 2 94.69 161.70 -98.46
CA ALA A 2 94.41 160.48 -99.22
C ALA A 2 95.47 159.42 -98.91
N PHE A 3 95.03 158.20 -98.63
CA PHE A 3 95.90 157.07 -98.33
C PHE A 3 96.84 156.81 -99.51
N ASP A 4 98.14 156.87 -99.24
CA ASP A 4 99.20 156.52 -100.18
C ASP A 4 99.77 155.17 -99.76
N VAL A 5 99.51 154.15 -100.57
CA VAL A 5 99.95 152.76 -100.32
C VAL A 5 101.47 152.61 -100.34
N ASN A 6 102.20 153.58 -100.89
CA ASN A 6 103.66 153.55 -101.01
C ASN A 6 104.37 154.35 -99.89
N LYS A 7 103.64 154.79 -98.86
CA LYS A 7 104.20 155.52 -97.72
C LYS A 7 103.97 154.78 -96.39
N PRO A 8 104.98 154.75 -95.51
CA PRO A 8 106.37 155.08 -95.79
C PRO A 8 107.01 153.93 -96.58
N GLU A 9 108.09 154.22 -97.30
CA GLU A 9 108.88 153.18 -97.96
C GLU A 9 109.35 152.13 -96.94
N ASP A 10 109.71 150.93 -97.39
CA ASP A 10 110.14 149.78 -96.57
C ASP A 10 111.32 150.07 -95.59
N GLN A 11 111.88 151.29 -95.61
CA GLN A 11 112.94 151.75 -94.73
C GLN A 11 112.57 153.00 -93.89
N GLY A 12 111.29 153.40 -93.84
CA GLY A 12 110.82 154.53 -93.02
C GLY A 12 110.38 154.11 -91.61
N TYR A 13 110.78 154.89 -90.60
CA TYR A 13 110.50 154.62 -89.18
C TYR A 13 109.36 155.49 -88.65
N LEU A 14 108.64 154.99 -87.63
CA LEU A 14 107.51 155.69 -86.99
C LEU A 14 107.86 157.04 -86.33
N ALA A 15 109.15 157.34 -86.16
CA ALA A 15 109.62 158.62 -85.63
C ALA A 15 109.35 159.81 -86.56
N ASP A 16 109.10 159.56 -87.85
CA ASP A 16 108.92 160.58 -88.89
C ASP A 16 107.47 161.12 -88.97
N PHE A 17 106.55 160.63 -88.13
CA PHE A 17 105.15 161.08 -88.09
C PHE A 17 104.95 162.41 -87.35
N PRO A 18 104.02 163.28 -87.79
CA PRO A 18 103.70 164.54 -87.12
C PRO A 18 103.35 164.35 -85.63
N PRO A 19 103.83 165.21 -84.72
CA PRO A 19 103.69 165.04 -83.27
C PRO A 19 102.25 164.84 -82.77
N GLU A 20 101.25 165.47 -83.39
CA GLU A 20 99.86 165.43 -82.93
C GLU A 20 99.16 164.09 -83.17
N MET A 21 99.55 163.33 -84.21
CA MET A 21 98.98 162.00 -84.45
C MET A 21 99.57 160.92 -83.54
N ARG A 22 100.74 161.20 -82.94
CA ARG A 22 101.43 160.29 -82.03
C ARG A 22 100.65 160.12 -80.72
N GLU A 23 99.95 161.16 -80.27
CA GLU A 23 99.25 161.15 -78.97
C GLU A 23 97.84 160.55 -79.03
N GLN A 24 97.21 160.51 -80.20
CA GLN A 24 95.97 159.75 -80.37
C GLN A 24 96.19 158.22 -80.33
N LEU A 25 97.32 157.72 -80.83
CA LEU A 25 97.66 156.30 -80.79
C LEU A 25 98.00 155.81 -79.37
N ARG A 26 98.48 156.69 -78.49
CA ARG A 26 98.73 156.39 -77.08
C ARG A 26 97.44 156.24 -76.27
N ALA A 27 96.42 157.05 -76.57
CA ALA A 27 95.13 157.04 -75.86
C ALA A 27 94.30 155.77 -76.13
N LEU A 28 94.39 155.17 -77.32
CA LEU A 28 93.60 154.01 -77.69
C LEU A 28 94.05 152.70 -77.00
N ILE A 29 95.30 152.63 -76.53
CA ILE A 29 95.89 151.41 -75.98
C ILE A 29 95.82 151.36 -74.45
N HIS A 30 95.68 152.50 -73.76
CA HIS A 30 95.94 152.55 -72.31
C HIS A 30 94.79 152.96 -71.40
N ASP A 31 93.68 153.55 -71.87
CA ASP A 31 92.71 154.11 -70.90
C ASP A 31 91.23 153.70 -71.02
N GLU A 32 90.74 152.97 -72.04
CA GLU A 32 89.27 152.85 -72.17
C GLU A 32 88.64 151.51 -72.61
N LEU A 33 89.25 150.33 -72.43
CA LEU A 33 88.48 149.07 -72.47
C LEU A 33 89.16 147.92 -71.68
N VAL A 34 88.44 147.39 -70.68
CA VAL A 34 88.54 146.07 -69.98
C VAL A 34 89.36 145.95 -68.66
N ASN A 35 88.65 145.79 -67.53
CA ASN A 35 89.15 145.19 -66.28
C ASN A 35 88.20 144.03 -65.84
N ALA A 36 88.69 142.79 -65.80
CA ALA A 36 87.86 141.57 -65.83
C ALA A 36 87.49 140.95 -64.46
N GLY A 37 87.74 141.63 -63.33
CA GLY A 37 87.59 141.04 -61.98
C GLY A 37 86.39 141.46 -61.13
N LEU A 38 85.67 142.53 -61.48
CA LEU A 38 84.60 143.12 -60.65
C LEU A 38 83.36 143.43 -61.48
N LEU A 39 82.16 143.06 -61.00
CA LEU A 39 80.90 143.47 -61.63
C LEU A 39 80.23 144.55 -60.77
N LYS A 40 80.25 145.80 -61.26
CA LYS A 40 79.71 146.99 -60.55
C LYS A 40 80.22 147.14 -59.11
N GLY A 41 81.47 146.74 -58.84
CA GLY A 41 82.10 146.87 -57.53
C GLY A 41 81.66 145.86 -56.47
N LEU A 42 80.93 144.80 -56.84
CA LEU A 42 80.52 143.74 -55.92
C LEU A 42 81.40 142.48 -56.06
N GLU A 43 81.75 141.88 -54.92
CA GLU A 43 82.64 140.71 -54.83
C GLU A 43 81.83 139.40 -54.70
N PRO A 44 82.14 138.32 -55.46
CA PRO A 44 81.53 137.01 -55.29
C PRO A 44 82.15 136.18 -54.14
N GLY A 45 81.33 135.47 -53.36
CA GLY A 45 81.82 134.56 -52.30
C GLY A 45 80.71 133.81 -51.54
N ASN A 46 81.05 132.67 -50.91
CA ASN A 46 80.09 131.84 -50.15
C ASN A 46 79.82 132.32 -48.71
N ALA A 47 80.73 133.14 -48.15
CA ALA A 47 80.69 133.55 -46.73
C ALA A 47 80.84 135.07 -46.51
N ILE A 48 81.46 135.81 -47.46
CA ILE A 48 81.60 137.27 -47.45
C ILE A 48 81.54 137.71 -48.92
N GLY A 49 80.62 138.61 -49.29
CA GLY A 49 80.40 139.04 -50.67
C GLY A 49 78.91 139.09 -51.03
N ASN A 50 78.51 140.01 -51.91
CA ASN A 50 77.10 140.30 -52.19
C ASN A 50 76.54 139.51 -53.38
N VAL A 51 77.38 138.73 -54.07
CA VAL A 51 76.99 137.91 -55.22
C VAL A 51 77.27 136.44 -54.89
N ALA A 52 76.22 135.62 -54.81
CA ALA A 52 76.34 134.21 -54.48
C ALA A 52 77.09 133.44 -55.57
N VAL A 53 77.94 132.49 -55.17
CA VAL A 53 78.66 131.59 -56.10
C VAL A 53 78.13 130.17 -55.98
N ASN A 54 77.96 129.48 -57.10
CA ASN A 54 77.45 128.11 -57.12
C ASN A 54 78.59 127.11 -57.31
N ASN A 55 79.26 126.74 -56.21
CA ASN A 55 80.42 125.84 -56.21
C ASN A 55 80.23 124.58 -55.33
N GLY A 56 78.98 124.24 -55.01
CA GLY A 56 78.65 123.10 -54.14
C GLY A 56 78.88 123.33 -52.64
N THR A 57 79.43 124.48 -52.24
CA THR A 57 79.50 124.88 -50.83
C THR A 57 78.31 125.79 -50.50
N LEU A 58 77.67 125.57 -49.35
CA LEU A 58 76.48 126.32 -48.95
C LEU A 58 76.80 127.82 -48.81
N ASN A 59 76.06 128.66 -49.53
CA ASN A 59 76.16 130.11 -49.41
C ASN A 59 75.48 130.56 -48.12
N GLN A 60 76.24 131.03 -47.13
CA GLN A 60 75.71 131.39 -45.82
C GLN A 60 75.36 132.88 -45.77
N ASN A 61 74.20 133.20 -45.17
CA ASN A 61 73.69 134.56 -44.97
C ASN A 61 73.39 135.39 -46.24
N LEU A 62 73.24 134.72 -47.40
CA LEU A 62 72.77 135.30 -48.64
C LEU A 62 71.37 134.76 -49.00
N ASN A 63 70.53 135.57 -49.65
CA ASN A 63 69.13 135.24 -49.97
C ASN A 63 68.92 133.93 -50.78
N ALA A 64 69.98 133.32 -51.32
CA ALA A 64 69.89 132.08 -52.08
C ALA A 64 69.73 130.78 -51.23
N ALA A 65 69.88 130.83 -49.90
CA ALA A 65 69.75 129.65 -49.03
C ALA A 65 68.34 129.42 -48.46
N LEU A 66 67.40 130.35 -48.68
CA LEU A 66 66.05 130.33 -48.12
C LEU A 66 65.04 130.40 -49.25
N LEU A 67 64.08 129.46 -49.33
CA LEU A 67 62.94 129.55 -50.23
C LEU A 67 61.76 130.16 -49.44
N GLU A 68 61.27 131.32 -49.89
CA GLU A 68 60.26 132.13 -49.17
C GLU A 68 60.60 132.42 -47.70
N GLY A 69 61.90 132.50 -47.37
CA GLY A 69 62.35 132.83 -46.02
C GLY A 69 62.36 131.66 -45.03
N LYS A 70 62.15 130.40 -45.46
CA LYS A 70 62.24 129.21 -44.59
C LYS A 70 63.34 128.23 -45.02
N PRO A 71 63.99 127.55 -44.06
CA PRO A 71 64.99 126.53 -44.35
C PRO A 71 64.34 125.19 -44.78
N ALA A 72 65.12 124.31 -45.40
CA ALA A 72 64.65 123.05 -45.98
C ALA A 72 63.98 122.09 -44.97
N GLU A 73 64.37 122.13 -43.69
CA GLU A 73 63.80 121.23 -42.66
C GLU A 73 62.31 121.47 -42.40
N ALA A 74 61.78 122.63 -42.78
CA ALA A 74 60.36 122.95 -42.62
C ALA A 74 59.44 122.17 -43.57
N PHE A 75 59.98 121.59 -44.64
CA PHE A 75 59.20 120.89 -45.69
C PHE A 75 59.40 119.37 -45.68
N SER A 76 60.42 118.86 -44.98
CA SER A 76 60.59 117.44 -44.71
C SER A 76 61.64 117.25 -43.60
N LEU A 77 61.26 116.56 -42.51
CA LEU A 77 62.21 116.14 -41.49
C LEU A 77 63.12 115.04 -42.07
N THR A 78 64.43 115.17 -41.88
CA THR A 78 65.38 114.11 -42.23
C THR A 78 65.12 112.89 -41.35
N GLY A 79 64.60 111.79 -41.93
CA GLY A 79 64.41 110.49 -41.25
C GLY A 79 62.99 110.16 -40.77
N HIS A 80 61.94 110.31 -41.58
CA HIS A 80 60.59 109.86 -41.20
C HIS A 80 60.51 108.33 -40.97
N THR A 81 59.79 107.90 -39.94
CA THR A 81 59.54 106.47 -39.60
C THR A 81 58.05 106.17 -39.49
N HIS A 82 57.63 104.94 -39.83
CA HIS A 82 56.26 104.48 -39.62
C HIS A 82 56.12 103.72 -38.28
N PRO A 83 55.00 103.88 -37.54
CA PRO A 83 54.75 103.11 -36.32
C PRO A 83 54.67 101.60 -36.58
N ILE A 84 55.10 100.80 -35.61
CA ILE A 84 54.89 99.34 -35.62
C ILE A 84 53.39 99.05 -35.57
N VAL A 85 52.91 98.15 -36.42
CA VAL A 85 51.51 97.68 -36.37
C VAL A 85 51.25 96.93 -35.06
N THR A 86 50.16 97.26 -34.39
CA THR A 86 49.70 96.53 -33.20
C THR A 86 48.37 95.85 -33.51
N PRO A 87 47.89 94.91 -32.69
CA PRO A 87 46.56 94.32 -32.86
C PRO A 87 45.42 95.35 -32.84
N SER A 88 45.64 96.56 -32.31
CA SER A 88 44.63 97.61 -32.18
C SER A 88 44.92 98.88 -32.99
N SER A 89 46.09 99.01 -33.63
CA SER A 89 46.46 100.21 -34.41
C SER A 89 47.16 99.88 -35.73
N ASN A 90 46.80 100.62 -36.78
CA ASN A 90 47.45 100.50 -38.09
C ASN A 90 48.91 100.99 -38.03
N GLY A 91 49.78 100.33 -38.81
CA GLY A 91 51.16 100.73 -39.06
C GLY A 91 51.46 100.64 -40.55
N LEU A 92 52.49 99.88 -40.93
CA LEU A 92 52.77 99.51 -42.33
C LEU A 92 51.73 98.56 -42.96
N MET A 93 50.93 97.89 -42.13
CA MET A 93 49.79 97.04 -42.50
C MET A 93 48.61 97.32 -41.57
N SER A 94 47.41 96.85 -41.93
CA SER A 94 46.23 97.04 -41.09
C SER A 94 46.28 96.18 -39.82
N ASN A 95 45.67 96.66 -38.75
CA ASN A 95 45.50 95.87 -37.52
C ASN A 95 44.68 94.58 -37.76
N ALA A 96 43.76 94.58 -38.73
CA ALA A 96 42.97 93.42 -39.13
C ALA A 96 43.83 92.32 -39.77
N ASP A 97 44.78 92.68 -40.64
CA ASP A 97 45.70 91.71 -41.25
C ASP A 97 46.68 91.14 -40.23
N LYS A 98 47.15 91.97 -39.29
CA LYS A 98 47.94 91.53 -38.13
C LYS A 98 47.17 90.51 -37.29
N ALA A 99 45.89 90.76 -36.99
CA ALA A 99 45.05 89.83 -36.23
C ALA A 99 44.82 88.50 -36.98
N LYS A 100 44.61 88.54 -38.31
CA LYS A 100 44.52 87.33 -39.12
C LYS A 100 45.81 86.52 -39.08
N LEU A 101 46.97 87.17 -39.26
CA LEU A 101 48.28 86.51 -39.18
C LEU A 101 48.55 85.93 -37.79
N ASP A 102 48.21 86.66 -36.72
CA ASP A 102 48.38 86.21 -35.33
C ASP A 102 47.46 85.02 -35.00
N SER A 103 46.35 84.83 -35.72
CA SER A 103 45.45 83.69 -35.53
C SER A 103 45.93 82.40 -36.20
N VAL A 104 46.95 82.46 -37.07
CA VAL A 104 47.54 81.28 -37.69
C VAL A 104 48.48 80.62 -36.70
N ASN A 105 48.13 79.41 -36.24
CA ASN A 105 48.95 78.66 -35.30
C ASN A 105 50.33 78.32 -35.92
N THR A 106 51.37 78.28 -35.09
CA THR A 106 52.73 77.96 -35.57
C THR A 106 52.75 76.54 -36.16
N GLY A 107 53.16 76.41 -37.43
CA GLY A 107 53.19 75.13 -38.14
C GLY A 107 51.87 74.72 -38.79
N ALA A 108 50.89 75.61 -38.92
CA ALA A 108 49.67 75.33 -39.66
C ALA A 108 49.97 74.92 -41.13
N GLU A 109 49.42 73.79 -41.55
CA GLU A 109 49.50 73.29 -42.93
C GLU A 109 48.13 73.35 -43.62
N VAL A 110 48.14 73.40 -44.95
CA VAL A 110 46.92 73.39 -45.77
C VAL A 110 46.45 71.94 -45.97
N ASN A 111 45.16 71.67 -45.72
CA ASN A 111 44.49 70.38 -45.91
C ASN A 111 45.04 69.22 -45.07
N GLN A 112 44.95 69.30 -43.73
CA GLN A 112 45.19 68.14 -42.86
C GLN A 112 43.90 67.30 -42.72
N ASN A 113 44.04 65.97 -42.66
CA ASN A 113 42.91 65.07 -42.41
C ASN A 113 42.33 65.32 -41.02
N ALA A 114 41.01 65.15 -40.86
CA ALA A 114 40.34 65.28 -39.56
C ALA A 114 40.77 64.20 -38.54
N PHE A 115 41.35 63.08 -38.99
CA PHE A 115 41.91 62.02 -38.16
C PHE A 115 43.42 61.87 -38.40
N SER A 116 44.19 61.62 -37.34
CA SER A 116 45.63 61.29 -37.46
C SER A 116 45.90 59.81 -37.19
N ASN A 117 45.29 59.24 -36.16
CA ASN A 117 45.46 57.83 -35.75
C ASN A 117 44.14 57.26 -35.21
N ILE A 118 43.81 56.03 -35.58
CA ILE A 118 42.69 55.27 -35.02
C ILE A 118 43.23 53.93 -34.52
N ASN A 119 43.17 53.70 -33.21
CA ASN A 119 43.60 52.43 -32.61
C ASN A 119 42.41 51.48 -32.51
N VAL A 120 42.52 50.33 -33.19
CA VAL A 120 41.57 49.22 -33.11
C VAL A 120 42.29 48.03 -32.47
N ASN A 121 42.03 47.81 -31.17
CA ASN A 121 42.56 46.69 -30.39
C ASN A 121 44.09 46.47 -30.55
N GLY A 122 44.86 47.56 -30.51
CA GLY A 122 46.32 47.54 -30.60
C GLY A 122 46.89 47.78 -32.01
N THR A 123 46.05 47.72 -33.06
CA THR A 123 46.47 48.09 -34.42
C THR A 123 46.14 49.56 -34.68
N VAL A 124 47.14 50.35 -35.05
CA VAL A 124 46.95 51.78 -35.36
C VAL A 124 46.78 51.96 -36.86
N ILE A 125 45.63 52.49 -37.26
CA ILE A 125 45.35 52.98 -38.61
C ILE A 125 45.77 54.45 -38.64
N GLN A 126 46.86 54.76 -39.33
CA GLN A 126 47.41 56.13 -39.41
C GLN A 126 46.97 56.80 -40.71
N ALA A 127 46.82 58.12 -40.69
CA ALA A 127 46.78 58.91 -41.91
C ALA A 127 48.22 59.19 -42.37
N ASP A 128 48.60 58.71 -43.55
CA ASP A 128 49.94 58.79 -44.12
C ASP A 128 50.04 59.75 -45.31
N ASN A 129 48.92 60.19 -45.89
CA ASN A 129 48.87 61.25 -46.88
C ASN A 129 48.05 62.44 -46.40
N LYS A 130 48.20 63.57 -47.08
CA LYS A 130 47.47 64.80 -46.78
C LYS A 130 45.95 64.72 -47.03
N THR A 131 45.44 63.65 -47.66
CA THR A 131 44.02 63.51 -48.03
C THR A 131 43.51 62.06 -47.92
N ASP A 132 43.69 61.41 -46.76
CA ASP A 132 43.29 60.01 -46.58
C ASP A 132 41.82 59.83 -46.21
N THR A 133 41.26 58.67 -46.54
CA THR A 133 39.88 58.28 -46.19
C THR A 133 39.89 57.01 -45.34
N LEU A 134 39.23 57.06 -44.18
CA LEU A 134 38.98 55.87 -43.37
C LEU A 134 37.87 55.02 -44.01
N MET A 135 38.17 53.76 -44.34
CA MET A 135 37.20 52.79 -44.83
C MET A 135 36.74 51.86 -43.71
N LEU A 136 35.43 51.73 -43.47
CA LEU A 136 34.86 50.75 -42.56
C LEU A 136 34.19 49.62 -43.36
N ALA A 137 34.67 48.39 -43.20
CA ALA A 137 34.10 47.20 -43.83
C ALA A 137 33.26 46.40 -42.83
N ALA A 138 32.06 46.00 -43.22
CA ALA A 138 31.18 45.17 -42.39
C ALA A 138 31.68 43.72 -42.36
N GLY A 139 31.81 43.14 -41.16
CA GLY A 139 32.10 41.72 -40.97
C GLY A 139 30.85 40.84 -41.06
N ASN A 140 31.02 39.52 -40.91
CA ASN A 140 29.89 38.58 -40.88
C ASN A 140 28.88 38.96 -39.78
N ASN A 141 27.59 38.94 -40.13
CA ASN A 141 26.47 39.28 -39.25
C ASN A 141 26.52 40.69 -38.63
N ILE A 142 27.30 41.61 -39.23
CA ILE A 142 27.31 43.02 -38.88
C ILE A 142 26.79 43.82 -40.08
N THR A 143 25.87 44.75 -39.83
CA THR A 143 25.44 45.76 -40.80
C THR A 143 25.97 47.12 -40.38
N LEU A 144 26.63 47.80 -41.31
CA LEU A 144 27.05 49.19 -41.18
C LEU A 144 26.11 50.06 -42.01
N THR A 145 25.39 50.98 -41.35
CA THR A 145 24.49 51.92 -42.03
C THR A 145 25.06 53.34 -41.89
N PRO A 146 25.57 53.95 -42.97
CA PRO A 146 26.04 55.34 -42.94
C PRO A 146 24.85 56.30 -42.96
N ASP A 147 24.97 57.41 -42.23
CA ASP A 147 24.02 58.52 -42.22
C ASP A 147 24.82 59.83 -42.34
N ALA A 148 25.00 60.25 -43.59
CA ALA A 148 25.79 61.43 -43.96
C ALA A 148 25.10 62.76 -43.59
N ALA A 149 23.80 62.76 -43.32
CA ALA A 149 23.08 63.98 -42.94
C ALA A 149 23.34 64.34 -41.46
N ASN A 150 23.64 63.33 -40.64
CA ASN A 150 23.89 63.48 -39.20
C ASN A 150 25.32 63.10 -38.80
N ASP A 151 26.25 62.98 -39.77
CA ASP A 151 27.65 62.60 -39.55
C ASP A 151 27.85 61.35 -38.66
N ARG A 152 27.04 60.29 -38.85
CA ARG A 152 27.06 59.06 -38.02
C ARG A 152 27.09 57.76 -38.81
N ILE A 153 27.52 56.68 -38.15
CA ILE A 153 27.44 55.29 -38.64
C ILE A 153 26.73 54.44 -37.57
N ILE A 154 25.77 53.61 -37.98
CA ILE A 154 25.11 52.64 -37.09
C ILE A 154 25.75 51.27 -37.31
N ILE A 155 26.16 50.62 -36.21
CA ILE A 155 26.66 49.25 -36.20
C ILE A 155 25.60 48.37 -35.54
N ALA A 156 25.01 47.46 -36.31
CA ALA A 156 23.96 46.55 -35.85
C ALA A 156 24.29 45.09 -36.20
N LEU A 157 23.70 44.14 -35.47
CA LEU A 157 23.73 42.74 -35.89
C LEU A 157 22.76 42.53 -37.06
N SER A 158 23.16 41.73 -38.03
CA SER A 158 22.32 41.29 -39.14
C SER A 158 22.34 39.78 -39.28
N GLY A 159 21.25 39.14 -38.84
CA GLY A 159 21.04 37.71 -39.01
C GLY A 159 21.32 36.86 -37.77
N MET A 160 21.31 35.55 -37.98
CA MET A 160 21.50 34.54 -36.94
C MET A 160 22.99 34.41 -36.63
N VAL A 161 23.36 34.56 -35.36
CA VAL A 161 24.72 34.25 -34.90
C VAL A 161 24.90 32.74 -34.96
N ASP A 162 25.88 32.25 -35.71
CA ASP A 162 26.22 30.83 -35.74
C ASP A 162 26.57 30.37 -34.33
N SER A 163 25.60 29.72 -33.70
CA SER A 163 25.66 29.01 -32.42
C SER A 163 26.35 29.74 -31.26
N ALA A 164 25.57 30.27 -30.32
CA ALA A 164 26.00 30.17 -28.93
C ALA A 164 26.13 28.66 -28.63
N ASN A 165 27.36 28.15 -28.49
CA ASN A 165 27.83 26.74 -28.52
C ASN A 165 26.94 25.59 -28.00
N VAL A 166 25.83 25.89 -27.32
CA VAL A 166 24.90 24.94 -26.70
C VAL A 166 23.67 24.66 -27.59
N ALA A 167 23.17 25.62 -28.38
CA ALA A 167 21.92 25.46 -29.15
C ALA A 167 22.07 24.59 -30.43
N GLY A 168 23.25 24.60 -31.05
CA GLY A 168 23.48 23.84 -32.29
C GLY A 168 23.41 22.32 -32.15
N LYS A 169 23.54 21.78 -30.92
CA LYS A 169 23.51 20.33 -30.69
C LYS A 169 22.10 19.72 -30.74
N LEU A 170 21.05 20.54 -30.73
CA LEU A 170 19.64 20.11 -30.86
C LEU A 170 19.02 20.48 -32.22
N LEU A 171 19.81 21.07 -33.14
CA LEU A 171 19.35 21.50 -34.47
C LEU A 171 18.89 20.32 -35.36
N SER A 172 19.34 19.11 -35.04
CA SER A 172 18.77 17.87 -35.56
C SER A 172 18.10 17.13 -34.41
N ALA A 173 16.81 16.77 -34.59
CA ALA A 173 16.03 16.08 -33.57
C ALA A 173 16.75 14.81 -33.10
N ARG A 174 16.88 14.63 -31.79
CA ARG A 174 17.48 13.42 -31.21
C ARG A 174 16.38 12.48 -30.76
N THR A 175 16.51 11.20 -31.08
CA THR A 175 15.59 10.19 -30.56
C THR A 175 15.94 9.90 -29.11
N ILE A 176 14.99 10.11 -28.21
CA ILE A 176 15.08 9.65 -26.82
C ILE A 176 14.36 8.30 -26.75
N THR A 177 15.11 7.25 -26.42
CA THR A 177 14.61 5.88 -26.30
C THR A 177 14.75 5.40 -24.86
N LEU A 178 13.77 4.60 -24.42
CA LEU A 178 13.86 3.78 -23.22
C LEU A 178 14.08 2.34 -23.69
N ASP A 179 15.11 1.68 -23.16
CA ASP A 179 15.47 0.30 -23.52
C ASP A 179 15.15 -0.67 -22.36
N GLY A 180 15.20 -1.98 -22.63
CA GLY A 180 14.94 -3.04 -21.69
C GLY A 180 13.45 -3.35 -21.55
N LYS A 181 12.96 -3.34 -20.31
CA LYS A 181 11.62 -3.84 -19.94
C LYS A 181 10.49 -2.83 -20.09
N ILE A 182 10.84 -1.58 -20.37
CA ILE A 182 9.90 -0.49 -20.63
C ILE A 182 9.90 -0.26 -22.14
N LYS A 183 8.77 -0.54 -22.79
CA LYS A 183 8.60 -0.31 -24.23
C LYS A 183 7.83 0.99 -24.44
N ALA A 184 8.51 2.00 -24.98
CA ALA A 184 7.90 3.24 -25.47
C ALA A 184 8.42 3.53 -26.89
N ALA A 185 7.58 4.07 -27.76
CA ALA A 185 8.02 4.53 -29.07
C ALA A 185 9.02 5.69 -28.88
N GLY A 186 10.13 5.68 -29.63
CA GLY A 186 11.10 6.77 -29.58
C GLY A 186 10.45 8.08 -30.03
N ILE A 187 10.69 9.16 -29.28
CA ILE A 187 10.21 10.50 -29.64
C ILE A 187 11.39 11.38 -30.06
N GLY A 188 11.15 12.24 -31.05
CA GLY A 188 12.13 13.25 -31.47
C GLY A 188 12.11 14.45 -30.53
N PHE A 189 13.28 14.86 -30.02
CA PHE A 189 13.43 16.02 -29.17
C PHE A 189 14.33 17.08 -29.84
N ASP A 190 13.82 18.31 -29.92
CA ASP A 190 14.48 19.50 -30.48
C ASP A 190 14.61 20.66 -29.47
N GLY A 191 14.18 20.46 -28.23
CA GLY A 191 14.26 21.48 -27.17
C GLY A 191 13.13 22.52 -27.18
N THR A 192 12.13 22.41 -28.05
CA THR A 192 11.01 23.36 -28.11
C THR A 192 9.87 23.05 -27.14
N GLN A 193 9.75 21.79 -26.69
CA GLN A 193 8.68 21.29 -25.82
C GLN A 193 9.18 20.20 -24.87
N ASP A 194 8.38 19.87 -23.85
CA ASP A 194 8.62 18.76 -22.92
C ASP A 194 8.53 17.39 -23.61
N ILE A 195 9.27 16.42 -23.09
CA ILE A 195 9.27 15.03 -23.54
C ILE A 195 8.18 14.25 -22.80
N ILE A 196 7.14 13.82 -23.51
CA ILE A 196 6.09 12.93 -22.98
C ILE A 196 6.26 11.54 -23.63
N LEU A 197 6.55 10.53 -22.81
CA LEU A 197 6.68 9.14 -23.26
C LEU A 197 5.43 8.35 -22.87
N ASP A 198 4.70 7.86 -23.87
CA ASP A 198 3.56 6.96 -23.65
C ASP A 198 4.05 5.53 -23.40
N VAL A 199 4.16 5.17 -22.12
CA VAL A 199 4.59 3.83 -21.70
C VAL A 199 3.36 2.92 -21.71
N THR A 200 3.24 2.15 -22.78
CA THR A 200 2.10 1.24 -23.00
C THR A 200 2.28 -0.12 -22.34
N ASN A 201 3.51 -0.51 -22.00
CA ASN A 201 3.79 -1.78 -21.32
C ASN A 201 5.06 -1.72 -20.46
N VAL A 202 5.00 -2.35 -19.29
CA VAL A 202 6.13 -2.55 -18.37
C VAL A 202 6.22 -4.04 -18.01
N GLU A 203 7.27 -4.71 -18.47
CA GLU A 203 7.50 -6.13 -18.20
C GLU A 203 8.39 -6.32 -16.96
N ALA A 204 7.79 -6.24 -15.77
CA ALA A 204 8.51 -6.41 -14.51
C ALA A 204 9.10 -7.84 -14.37
N ASP A 205 10.37 -7.96 -13.96
CA ASP A 205 11.01 -9.27 -13.67
C ASP A 205 10.32 -10.05 -12.53
N SER A 206 9.71 -9.33 -11.59
CA SER A 206 9.02 -9.93 -10.44
C SER A 206 7.96 -8.98 -9.89
N CYS A 207 6.70 -9.36 -9.98
CA CYS A 207 5.62 -8.75 -9.22
C CYS A 207 5.53 -9.51 -7.87
N THR A 208 6.24 -9.02 -6.84
CA THR A 208 6.33 -9.71 -5.53
C THR A 208 5.16 -9.44 -4.58
N GLY A 209 4.01 -8.99 -5.07
CA GLY A 209 2.83 -8.75 -4.24
C GLY A 209 1.56 -8.62 -5.07
N ASN A 210 0.42 -8.99 -4.47
CA ASN A 210 -0.93 -8.96 -5.05
C ASN A 210 -1.13 -7.76 -5.99
N ALA A 211 -0.92 -7.98 -7.28
CA ALA A 211 -1.41 -7.07 -8.29
C ALA A 211 -2.92 -7.22 -8.31
N GLY A 212 -3.69 -6.12 -8.33
CA GLY A 212 -5.15 -6.16 -8.52
C GLY A 212 -5.59 -6.87 -9.82
N THR A 213 -4.64 -7.29 -10.66
CA THR A 213 -4.81 -8.05 -11.91
C THR A 213 -4.29 -9.50 -11.83
N ALA A 214 -3.76 -9.96 -10.69
CA ALA A 214 -3.26 -11.32 -10.56
C ALA A 214 -4.43 -12.31 -10.49
N SER A 215 -4.85 -12.83 -11.64
CA SER A 215 -5.98 -13.76 -11.73
C SER A 215 -5.65 -15.18 -11.30
N LYS A 216 -4.36 -15.58 -11.24
CA LYS A 216 -3.91 -16.93 -10.87
C LYS A 216 -2.51 -16.95 -10.25
N LEU A 217 -2.21 -17.96 -9.43
CA LEU A 217 -0.86 -18.38 -9.07
C LEU A 217 -0.15 -18.97 -10.30
N ASN A 218 1.14 -18.65 -10.49
CA ASN A 218 1.94 -19.18 -11.61
C ASN A 218 1.94 -20.72 -11.65
N ASN A 219 1.93 -21.35 -10.48
CA ASN A 219 1.76 -22.79 -10.33
C ASN A 219 0.72 -23.07 -9.25
N ALA A 220 -0.28 -23.91 -9.56
CA ALA A 220 -1.26 -24.35 -8.58
C ALA A 220 -0.59 -25.01 -7.36
N ARG A 221 -1.18 -24.86 -6.18
CA ARG A 221 -0.67 -25.42 -4.92
C ARG A 221 -1.70 -26.38 -4.34
N VAL A 222 -1.24 -27.53 -3.84
CA VAL A 222 -2.12 -28.45 -3.14
C VAL A 222 -2.46 -27.88 -1.77
N ILE A 223 -3.75 -27.78 -1.48
CA ILE A 223 -4.28 -27.58 -0.13
C ILE A 223 -4.74 -28.95 0.36
N ARG A 224 -4.13 -29.43 1.44
CA ARG A 224 -4.38 -30.76 2.00
C ARG A 224 -4.82 -30.66 3.46
N LEU A 225 -5.92 -31.33 3.76
CA LEU A 225 -6.40 -31.58 5.12
C LEU A 225 -5.88 -32.94 5.57
N ILE A 226 -5.27 -32.99 6.76
CA ILE A 226 -4.76 -34.19 7.41
C ILE A 226 -5.48 -34.42 8.74
N GLY A 227 -5.53 -35.68 9.20
CA GLY A 227 -6.21 -36.06 10.45
C GLY A 227 -7.41 -36.98 10.21
N SER A 228 -8.44 -36.84 11.05
CA SER A 228 -9.68 -37.64 11.02
C SER A 228 -10.62 -37.27 9.86
N THR A 229 -10.49 -36.05 9.34
CA THR A 229 -11.11 -35.61 8.09
C THR A 229 -9.99 -35.32 7.11
N ARG A 230 -10.00 -36.02 5.98
CA ARG A 230 -8.95 -35.96 4.96
C ARG A 230 -9.54 -35.48 3.65
N GLY A 231 -8.78 -34.72 2.89
CA GLY A 231 -9.18 -34.22 1.58
C GLY A 231 -8.10 -33.32 1.03
N GLU A 232 -7.94 -33.31 -0.29
CA GLU A 232 -7.00 -32.41 -0.93
C GLU A 232 -7.55 -31.89 -2.25
N THR A 233 -7.10 -30.69 -2.63
CA THR A 233 -7.40 -30.09 -3.93
C THR A 233 -6.27 -29.16 -4.34
N TYR A 234 -6.23 -28.77 -5.62
CA TYR A 234 -5.29 -27.77 -6.13
C TYR A 234 -5.97 -26.40 -6.18
N PHE A 235 -5.31 -25.40 -5.63
CA PHE A 235 -5.75 -24.01 -5.68
C PHE A 235 -4.77 -23.16 -6.49
N ASP A 236 -5.28 -22.45 -7.48
CA ASP A 236 -4.53 -21.48 -8.28
C ASP A 236 -5.12 -20.06 -8.18
N GLY A 237 -6.18 -19.81 -7.40
CA GLY A 237 -6.78 -18.48 -7.28
C GLY A 237 -7.68 -18.03 -8.45
N SER A 238 -7.87 -18.88 -9.47
CA SER A 238 -8.72 -18.56 -10.63
C SER A 238 -10.23 -18.52 -10.35
N GLY A 239 -10.62 -19.04 -9.19
CA GLY A 239 -11.98 -19.11 -8.71
C GLY A 239 -12.03 -19.88 -7.39
N ASP A 240 -13.24 -20.11 -6.90
CA ASP A 240 -13.46 -20.91 -5.71
C ASP A 240 -13.09 -22.38 -5.96
N VAL A 241 -12.54 -23.04 -4.94
CA VAL A 241 -12.23 -24.48 -5.01
C VAL A 241 -12.91 -25.22 -3.87
N THR A 242 -13.45 -26.38 -4.18
CA THR A 242 -14.04 -27.29 -3.20
C THR A 242 -13.03 -28.38 -2.82
N ILE A 243 -12.83 -28.59 -1.52
CA ILE A 243 -12.11 -29.76 -1.01
C ILE A 243 -13.15 -30.82 -0.66
N ASN A 244 -13.24 -31.85 -1.49
CA ASN A 244 -14.04 -33.03 -1.14
C ASN A 244 -13.33 -33.76 0.01
N THR A 245 -14.04 -33.97 1.11
CA THR A 245 -13.47 -34.61 2.30
C THR A 245 -14.04 -36.01 2.51
N THR A 246 -13.21 -36.88 3.07
CA THR A 246 -13.56 -38.17 3.64
C THR A 246 -13.32 -38.10 5.13
N THR A 247 -14.35 -38.39 5.92
CA THR A 247 -14.24 -38.50 7.37
C THR A 247 -14.41 -39.97 7.73
N ASP A 248 -13.41 -40.55 8.41
CA ASP A 248 -13.51 -41.92 8.89
C ASP A 248 -14.59 -41.99 10.01
N VAL A 249 -15.54 -42.92 9.90
CA VAL A 249 -16.78 -43.03 10.71
C VAL A 249 -16.56 -43.44 12.18
N ALA A 250 -15.40 -43.18 12.77
CA ALA A 250 -15.16 -43.44 14.18
C ALA A 250 -15.28 -42.15 14.98
N GLN A 251 -16.53 -41.77 15.28
CA GLN A 251 -16.80 -40.94 16.45
C GLN A 251 -16.10 -41.61 17.65
N ARG A 252 -15.16 -40.89 18.28
CA ARG A 252 -14.88 -41.18 19.69
C ARG A 252 -16.20 -41.06 20.42
N ALA A 253 -16.53 -42.08 21.22
CA ALA A 253 -17.67 -42.11 22.13
C ALA A 253 -17.53 -41.00 23.18
N GLU A 254 -17.85 -39.78 22.78
CA GLU A 254 -17.91 -38.51 23.50
C GLU A 254 -16.66 -38.02 24.27
N ASP A 255 -16.54 -36.70 24.34
CA ASP A 255 -15.75 -36.01 25.36
C ASP A 255 -16.53 -36.09 26.68
N MET A 256 -15.94 -36.67 27.73
CA MET A 256 -16.60 -36.91 29.03
C MET A 256 -16.90 -35.62 29.81
N SER A 257 -16.86 -34.45 29.16
CA SER A 257 -17.04 -33.13 29.75
C SER A 257 -18.51 -32.76 29.98
N ASP A 258 -19.45 -33.30 29.20
CA ASP A 258 -20.87 -32.91 29.23
C ASP A 258 -21.72 -33.89 30.05
N ARG A 259 -21.68 -33.71 31.37
CA ARG A 259 -22.17 -34.64 32.41
C ARG A 259 -23.70 -34.84 32.52
N ASN A 260 -24.51 -34.38 31.57
CA ASN A 260 -25.99 -34.45 31.67
C ASN A 260 -26.68 -34.77 30.32
N GLY A 261 -27.86 -35.38 30.39
CA GLY A 261 -28.70 -35.74 29.23
C GLY A 261 -28.33 -37.06 28.53
N PHE A 262 -29.15 -37.48 27.56
CA PHE A 262 -28.94 -38.71 26.78
C PHE A 262 -27.93 -38.51 25.65
N LYS A 263 -27.03 -39.48 25.48
CA LYS A 263 -25.91 -39.50 24.55
C LYS A 263 -25.97 -40.75 23.66
N GLU A 264 -25.98 -40.54 22.34
CA GLU A 264 -26.02 -41.61 21.35
C GLU A 264 -24.60 -42.07 21.00
N LEU A 265 -24.24 -43.31 21.32
CA LEU A 265 -22.93 -43.88 21.02
C LEU A 265 -22.93 -44.64 19.69
N VAL A 266 -24.03 -45.33 19.41
CA VAL A 266 -24.28 -46.04 18.16
C VAL A 266 -25.73 -45.78 17.78
N LYS A 267 -25.98 -45.42 16.52
CA LYS A 267 -27.33 -45.29 15.97
C LYS A 267 -27.35 -45.73 14.52
N ALA A 268 -28.38 -46.47 14.13
CA ALA A 268 -28.58 -46.87 12.75
C ALA A 268 -30.07 -46.99 12.44
N CYS A 269 -30.44 -46.73 11.18
CA CYS A 269 -31.67 -47.26 10.62
C CYS A 269 -31.46 -48.75 10.36
N MET A 270 -32.31 -49.60 10.92
CA MET A 270 -32.20 -51.05 10.76
C MET A 270 -33.12 -51.61 9.68
N ALA A 271 -34.25 -50.95 9.40
CA ALA A 271 -35.10 -51.20 8.23
C ALA A 271 -36.07 -50.02 8.02
N MET A 272 -36.16 -49.43 6.83
CA MET A 272 -37.08 -48.31 6.52
C MET A 272 -37.11 -47.17 7.56
N ASN A 273 -38.10 -47.16 8.46
CA ASN A 273 -38.29 -46.21 9.56
C ASN A 273 -38.03 -46.81 10.96
N ASP A 274 -37.50 -48.02 11.02
CA ASP A 274 -37.07 -48.69 12.24
C ASP A 274 -35.65 -48.25 12.61
N TYR A 275 -35.46 -47.90 13.88
CA TYR A 275 -34.16 -47.42 14.39
C TYR A 275 -33.64 -48.30 15.52
N PHE A 276 -32.31 -48.44 15.55
CA PHE A 276 -31.55 -49.03 16.65
C PHE A 276 -30.63 -47.97 17.26
N ARG A 277 -30.47 -47.97 18.59
CA ARG A 277 -29.43 -47.19 19.27
C ARG A 277 -28.83 -47.89 20.47
N ILE A 278 -27.57 -47.56 20.75
CA ILE A 278 -26.91 -47.75 22.04
C ILE A 278 -26.56 -46.37 22.56
N GLY A 279 -26.94 -46.08 23.79
CA GLY A 279 -26.67 -44.80 24.41
C GLY A 279 -26.46 -44.90 25.91
N VAL A 280 -25.99 -43.79 26.48
CA VAL A 280 -25.92 -43.58 27.92
C VAL A 280 -26.67 -42.31 28.24
N GLY A 281 -27.33 -42.26 29.39
CA GLY A 281 -28.04 -41.08 29.81
C GLY A 281 -28.11 -40.98 31.32
N GLY A 282 -28.69 -39.89 31.79
CA GLY A 282 -28.88 -39.63 33.21
C GLY A 282 -28.27 -38.29 33.61
N ASP A 283 -28.56 -37.92 34.85
CA ASP A 283 -28.13 -36.67 35.45
C ASP A 283 -27.55 -36.95 36.84
N ASN A 284 -26.61 -36.11 37.28
CA ASN A 284 -25.95 -36.22 38.57
C ASN A 284 -25.41 -37.64 38.84
N ASN A 285 -25.97 -38.35 39.84
CA ASN A 285 -25.49 -39.65 40.31
C ASN A 285 -26.37 -40.83 39.85
N GLY A 286 -27.31 -40.59 38.92
CA GLY A 286 -28.29 -41.57 38.42
C GLY A 286 -28.15 -41.83 36.92
N GLY A 287 -27.04 -42.43 36.50
CA GLY A 287 -26.80 -42.79 35.09
C GLY A 287 -27.41 -44.14 34.69
N TYR A 288 -27.75 -44.29 33.41
CA TYR A 288 -28.18 -45.55 32.80
C TYR A 288 -27.51 -45.76 31.44
N ALA A 289 -27.34 -47.03 31.06
CA ALA A 289 -26.98 -47.45 29.71
C ALA A 289 -28.22 -48.07 29.06
N GLU A 290 -28.45 -47.76 27.79
CA GLU A 290 -29.61 -48.20 27.03
C GLU A 290 -29.19 -48.95 25.77
N ILE A 291 -29.90 -50.04 25.47
CA ILE A 291 -29.96 -50.67 24.16
C ILE A 291 -31.42 -50.56 23.73
N ALA A 292 -31.71 -49.80 22.68
CA ALA A 292 -33.07 -49.47 22.30
C ALA A 292 -33.34 -49.68 20.82
N THR A 293 -34.59 -50.05 20.55
CA THR A 293 -35.23 -50.05 19.25
C THR A 293 -36.39 -49.05 19.26
N CYS A 294 -36.75 -48.48 18.11
CA CYS A 294 -37.81 -47.49 18.00
C CYS A 294 -38.45 -47.52 16.61
N ASP A 295 -39.76 -47.76 16.60
CA ASP A 295 -40.77 -47.30 15.63
C ASP A 295 -42.18 -47.65 16.17
N ASP A 296 -42.72 -48.79 15.74
CA ASP A 296 -44.07 -49.26 16.09
C ASP A 296 -44.09 -50.24 17.29
N GLY A 297 -42.92 -50.56 17.84
CA GLY A 297 -42.75 -51.39 19.03
C GLY A 297 -42.61 -52.88 18.75
N ASN A 298 -42.54 -53.29 17.48
CA ASN A 298 -42.39 -54.69 17.10
C ASN A 298 -40.92 -55.13 16.99
N GLU A 299 -39.98 -54.19 17.13
CA GLU A 299 -38.56 -54.35 16.87
C GLU A 299 -37.84 -55.12 17.99
N PRO A 300 -37.44 -56.38 17.77
CA PRO A 300 -36.87 -57.22 18.81
C PRO A 300 -35.37 -56.97 19.04
N ILE A 301 -34.91 -57.18 20.27
CA ILE A 301 -33.49 -57.15 20.65
C ILE A 301 -32.97 -58.58 20.82
N TYR A 302 -32.16 -59.02 19.86
CA TYR A 302 -31.59 -60.37 19.85
C TYR A 302 -30.09 -60.40 20.19
N VAL A 303 -29.72 -61.36 21.03
CA VAL A 303 -28.33 -61.79 21.24
C VAL A 303 -28.17 -63.18 20.63
N ARG A 304 -27.45 -63.27 19.50
CA ARG A 304 -27.37 -64.47 18.67
C ARG A 304 -25.97 -65.05 18.63
N GLN A 305 -25.87 -66.37 18.71
CA GLN A 305 -24.64 -67.08 18.36
C GLN A 305 -24.78 -67.71 16.99
N TYR A 306 -23.82 -67.46 16.11
CA TYR A 306 -23.68 -68.14 14.83
C TYR A 306 -22.47 -69.09 14.84
N SER A 307 -22.49 -70.14 14.03
CA SER A 307 -21.32 -70.94 13.65
C SER A 307 -20.93 -70.66 12.19
N GLY A 308 -19.62 -70.67 11.92
CA GLY A 308 -19.02 -70.27 10.64
C GLY A 308 -19.34 -68.82 10.27
N VAL A 309 -18.43 -67.86 10.49
CA VAL A 309 -18.54 -66.41 10.15
C VAL A 309 -19.97 -65.90 9.83
N PHE A 310 -20.85 -65.87 10.84
CA PHE A 310 -22.25 -65.42 10.74
C PHE A 310 -23.17 -66.18 9.73
N GLN A 311 -22.90 -67.46 9.44
CA GLN A 311 -23.66 -68.28 8.48
C GLN A 311 -24.81 -69.05 9.14
N ASN A 312 -24.54 -69.84 10.18
CA ASN A 312 -25.55 -70.73 10.78
C ASN A 312 -25.95 -70.25 12.17
N LEU A 313 -27.21 -69.86 12.37
CA LEU A 313 -27.73 -69.45 13.68
C LEU A 313 -27.87 -70.66 14.61
N ILE A 314 -27.17 -70.65 15.74
CA ILE A 314 -27.14 -71.74 16.73
C ILE A 314 -28.12 -71.50 17.87
N ARG A 315 -28.21 -70.27 18.37
CA ARG A 315 -29.05 -69.91 19.52
C ARG A 315 -29.38 -68.43 19.51
N THR A 316 -30.56 -68.11 20.03
CA THR A 316 -31.07 -66.75 20.19
C THR A 316 -31.52 -66.56 21.63
N LEU A 317 -30.91 -65.60 22.31
CA LEU A 317 -31.50 -64.94 23.46
C LEU A 317 -32.28 -63.73 22.95
N THR A 318 -33.56 -63.67 23.25
CA THR A 318 -34.38 -62.49 22.97
C THR A 318 -34.48 -61.71 24.26
N LEU A 319 -33.83 -60.55 24.33
CA LEU A 319 -33.91 -59.68 25.49
C LEU A 319 -35.26 -58.98 25.57
N LEU A 320 -35.78 -58.56 24.40
CA LEU A 320 -37.10 -57.97 24.24
C LEU A 320 -37.66 -58.41 22.89
N ASP A 321 -38.83 -59.03 22.88
CA ASP A 321 -39.62 -59.22 21.66
C ASP A 321 -40.68 -58.12 21.50
N GLY A 322 -41.38 -58.07 20.37
CA GLY A 322 -42.43 -57.07 20.11
C GLY A 322 -43.64 -57.14 21.05
N ASN A 323 -43.76 -58.20 21.86
CA ASN A 323 -44.80 -58.33 22.88
C ASN A 323 -44.29 -57.96 24.28
N GLY A 324 -43.03 -57.53 24.41
CA GLY A 324 -42.42 -57.17 25.70
C GLY A 324 -41.86 -58.36 26.49
N ASN A 325 -41.71 -59.55 25.90
CA ASN A 325 -41.19 -60.72 26.60
C ASN A 325 -39.69 -60.92 26.40
N SER A 326 -39.06 -61.63 27.35
CA SER A 326 -37.69 -62.14 27.22
C SER A 326 -37.70 -63.66 27.11
N THR A 327 -36.90 -64.22 26.20
CA THR A 327 -36.75 -65.68 26.02
C THR A 327 -35.29 -66.09 26.06
N PHE A 328 -34.97 -67.04 26.93
CA PHE A 328 -33.62 -67.55 27.12
C PHE A 328 -33.49 -68.94 26.47
N PRO A 329 -32.45 -69.19 25.65
CA PRO A 329 -32.28 -70.47 24.93
C PRO A 329 -31.80 -71.62 25.82
N GLY A 330 -31.77 -71.43 27.14
CA GLY A 330 -31.25 -72.37 28.12
C GLY A 330 -31.59 -71.95 29.55
N HIS A 331 -30.81 -72.44 30.51
CA HIS A 331 -31.05 -72.17 31.93
C HIS A 331 -30.69 -70.72 32.31
N VAL A 332 -31.53 -70.11 33.15
CA VAL A 332 -31.25 -68.83 33.81
C VAL A 332 -30.80 -69.12 35.23
N TRP A 333 -29.59 -68.69 35.58
CA TRP A 333 -29.03 -68.82 36.93
C TRP A 333 -29.03 -67.44 37.57
N ALA A 334 -29.75 -67.29 38.69
CA ALA A 334 -29.85 -66.04 39.43
C ALA A 334 -29.79 -66.33 40.94
N GLN A 335 -29.30 -65.37 41.73
CA GLN A 335 -29.32 -65.47 43.20
C GLN A 335 -30.76 -65.54 43.75
N GLY A 336 -31.69 -64.88 43.06
CA GLY A 336 -33.12 -64.98 43.27
C GLY A 336 -33.85 -64.73 41.96
N PHE A 337 -34.90 -65.49 41.69
CA PHE A 337 -35.83 -65.21 40.62
C PHE A 337 -37.13 -64.69 41.25
N HIS A 338 -37.35 -63.37 41.18
CA HIS A 338 -38.52 -62.73 41.73
C HIS A 338 -39.61 -62.65 40.65
N GLY A 339 -40.32 -63.74 40.44
CA GLY A 339 -41.40 -63.83 39.46
C GLY A 339 -42.39 -64.94 39.82
N HIS A 340 -43.62 -64.82 39.31
CA HIS A 340 -44.60 -65.89 39.40
C HIS A 340 -44.24 -66.95 38.35
N ALA A 341 -43.96 -68.18 38.81
CA ALA A 341 -43.63 -69.28 37.92
C ALA A 341 -44.87 -70.16 37.70
N ASP A 342 -45.66 -69.81 36.70
CA ASP A 342 -46.96 -70.45 36.37
C ASP A 342 -46.87 -71.97 36.15
N SER A 343 -45.68 -72.50 35.89
CA SER A 343 -45.44 -73.90 35.55
C SER A 343 -44.13 -74.48 36.13
N ALA A 344 -43.73 -74.07 37.34
CA ALA A 344 -42.59 -74.72 37.99
C ALA A 344 -42.97 -76.13 38.45
N SER A 345 -42.23 -77.16 38.01
CA SER A 345 -42.48 -78.56 38.35
C SER A 345 -42.39 -78.86 39.86
N ASN A 346 -41.73 -77.99 40.63
CA ASN A 346 -41.64 -78.06 42.09
C ASN A 346 -42.77 -77.31 42.81
N ALA A 347 -43.57 -76.47 42.14
CA ALA A 347 -44.70 -75.78 42.76
C ALA A 347 -45.85 -76.75 43.12
N ASN A 348 -45.91 -77.91 42.45
CA ASN A 348 -46.89 -78.98 42.70
C ASN A 348 -46.30 -80.25 43.34
N ALA A 349 -45.05 -80.20 43.83
CA ALA A 349 -44.36 -81.37 44.37
C ALA A 349 -43.58 -81.07 45.67
N LEU A 350 -43.91 -81.81 46.74
CA LEU A 350 -43.07 -81.89 47.95
C LEU A 350 -42.14 -83.10 47.80
N GLY A 351 -40.83 -82.87 47.67
CA GLY A 351 -39.85 -83.96 47.54
C GLY A 351 -39.96 -84.79 46.25
N GLY A 352 -40.45 -84.20 45.16
CA GLY A 352 -40.52 -84.86 43.85
C GLY A 352 -41.74 -85.76 43.62
N GLN A 353 -42.69 -85.80 44.56
CA GLN A 353 -43.94 -86.54 44.44
C GLN A 353 -45.10 -85.59 44.13
N SER A 354 -46.01 -85.99 43.24
CA SER A 354 -47.17 -85.16 42.89
C SER A 354 -48.14 -85.03 44.06
N LEU A 355 -48.91 -83.94 44.10
CA LEU A 355 -50.02 -83.79 45.06
C LEU A 355 -50.96 -85.00 45.05
N GLN A 356 -51.22 -85.59 43.87
CA GLN A 356 -52.03 -86.80 43.74
C GLN A 356 -51.36 -88.00 44.42
N TRP A 357 -50.06 -88.20 44.26
CA TRP A 357 -49.32 -89.25 44.96
C TRP A 357 -49.40 -89.10 46.49
N ILE A 358 -49.26 -87.87 47.00
CA ILE A 358 -49.37 -87.58 48.44
C ILE A 358 -50.78 -87.92 48.95
N LEU A 359 -51.82 -87.53 48.20
CA LEU A 359 -53.20 -87.88 48.53
C LEU A 359 -53.43 -89.40 48.52
N ASP A 360 -52.83 -90.12 47.57
CA ASP A 360 -52.95 -91.57 47.47
C ASP A 360 -52.25 -92.29 48.64
N GLN A 361 -51.10 -91.81 49.12
CA GLN A 361 -50.44 -92.37 50.32
C GLN A 361 -51.30 -92.22 51.58
N ILE A 362 -51.92 -91.05 51.78
CA ILE A 362 -52.83 -90.81 52.92
C ILE A 362 -54.05 -91.74 52.83
N ARG A 363 -54.58 -91.95 51.63
CA ARG A 363 -55.72 -92.85 51.38
C ARG A 363 -55.36 -94.33 51.50
N ALA A 364 -54.14 -94.75 51.17
CA ALA A 364 -53.69 -96.13 51.37
C ALA A 364 -53.65 -96.53 52.87
N THR A 365 -53.47 -95.54 53.75
CA THR A 365 -53.60 -95.69 55.21
C THR A 365 -55.01 -95.39 55.74
N SER A 366 -56.01 -95.25 54.86
CA SER A 366 -57.33 -94.75 55.26
C SER A 366 -58.03 -95.65 56.27
N VAL A 367 -58.44 -94.99 57.34
CA VAL A 367 -59.36 -95.50 58.34
C VAL A 367 -60.73 -94.92 57.99
N THR A 368 -61.67 -95.78 57.61
CA THR A 368 -63.06 -95.35 57.31
C THR A 368 -63.94 -95.60 58.51
N GLY A 369 -64.84 -94.68 58.85
CA GLY A 369 -65.71 -94.87 59.99
C GLY A 369 -66.71 -93.74 60.17
N ASN A 370 -67.58 -93.88 61.17
CA ASN A 370 -68.42 -92.79 61.65
C ASN A 370 -68.23 -92.61 63.17
N VAL A 371 -68.25 -91.36 63.63
CA VAL A 371 -68.09 -91.00 65.04
C VAL A 371 -69.42 -90.81 65.77
N ALA A 372 -70.47 -91.50 65.30
CA ALA A 372 -71.80 -91.42 65.92
C ALA A 372 -71.81 -92.13 67.28
N GLN A 373 -72.86 -91.87 68.08
CA GLN A 373 -73.07 -92.54 69.37
C GLN A 373 -73.03 -94.07 69.23
N ASN A 374 -73.62 -94.61 68.16
CA ASN A 374 -73.42 -95.99 67.70
C ASN A 374 -72.53 -95.93 66.46
N GLY A 375 -71.23 -96.00 66.68
CA GLY A 375 -70.21 -95.71 65.68
C GLY A 375 -69.38 -96.93 65.28
N TRP A 376 -68.58 -96.76 64.25
CA TRP A 376 -67.63 -97.77 63.80
C TRP A 376 -66.41 -97.17 63.17
N VAL A 377 -65.34 -97.96 63.17
CA VAL A 377 -64.11 -97.71 62.46
C VAL A 377 -63.63 -99.00 61.80
N LYS A 378 -63.31 -98.94 60.51
CA LYS A 378 -62.74 -100.01 59.71
C LYS A 378 -61.38 -99.57 59.19
N PHE A 379 -60.37 -100.36 59.53
CA PHE A 379 -59.00 -100.17 59.09
C PHE A 379 -58.81 -100.83 57.71
N ALA A 380 -57.81 -100.36 56.96
CA ALA A 380 -57.49 -100.89 55.63
C ALA A 380 -57.21 -102.40 55.60
N ASN A 381 -56.75 -102.98 56.73
CA ASN A 381 -56.54 -104.43 56.88
C ASN A 381 -57.83 -105.24 57.12
N GLY A 382 -59.00 -104.58 57.11
CA GLY A 382 -60.29 -105.20 57.33
C GLY A 382 -60.72 -105.29 58.80
N PHE A 383 -59.87 -104.96 59.77
CA PHE A 383 -60.26 -104.92 61.18
C PHE A 383 -61.34 -103.86 61.39
N ILE A 384 -62.41 -104.24 62.08
CA ILE A 384 -63.55 -103.39 62.41
C ILE A 384 -63.65 -103.31 63.94
N LEU A 385 -63.77 -102.10 64.45
CA LEU A 385 -64.20 -101.81 65.83
C LEU A 385 -65.51 -101.03 65.75
N GLN A 386 -66.54 -101.50 66.45
CA GLN A 386 -67.85 -100.84 66.53
C GLN A 386 -68.17 -100.60 68.01
N TRP A 387 -68.85 -99.50 68.29
CA TRP A 387 -69.28 -99.14 69.64
C TRP A 387 -70.70 -98.63 69.62
N GLY A 388 -71.31 -98.60 70.79
CA GLY A 388 -72.61 -97.98 70.94
C GLY A 388 -73.14 -97.93 72.35
N VAL A 389 -74.30 -97.30 72.47
CA VAL A 389 -75.06 -97.17 73.71
C VAL A 389 -76.52 -97.44 73.41
N ILE A 390 -77.16 -98.28 74.21
CA ILE A 390 -78.62 -98.47 74.22
C ILE A 390 -79.16 -98.26 75.64
N LYS A 391 -80.46 -97.96 75.76
CA LYS A 391 -81.11 -97.87 77.08
C LYS A 391 -81.19 -99.25 77.73
N ASN A 392 -80.97 -99.30 79.04
CA ASN A 392 -81.12 -100.51 79.82
C ASN A 392 -82.63 -100.80 80.09
N GLY A 393 -82.96 -102.02 80.50
CA GLY A 393 -84.33 -102.45 80.80
C GLY A 393 -84.36 -103.91 81.24
N TYR A 394 -85.54 -104.41 81.64
CA TYR A 394 -85.67 -105.80 82.07
C TYR A 394 -85.68 -106.76 80.87
N GLY A 395 -84.79 -107.77 80.88
CA GLY A 395 -84.77 -108.85 79.89
C GLY A 395 -83.61 -108.78 78.89
N SER A 396 -83.78 -109.49 77.75
CA SER A 396 -82.80 -109.46 76.66
C SER A 396 -82.99 -108.20 75.80
N HIS A 397 -81.89 -107.53 75.48
CA HIS A 397 -81.86 -106.39 74.58
C HIS A 397 -81.03 -106.70 73.35
N ARG A 398 -81.58 -106.40 72.17
CA ARG A 398 -80.86 -106.50 70.91
C ARG A 398 -80.11 -105.21 70.62
N VAL A 399 -78.80 -105.34 70.42
CA VAL A 399 -77.97 -104.34 69.77
C VAL A 399 -77.81 -104.71 68.30
N THR A 400 -78.02 -103.76 67.40
CA THR A 400 -77.70 -103.90 65.97
C THR A 400 -76.40 -103.17 65.68
N TYR A 401 -75.42 -103.87 65.10
CA TYR A 401 -74.16 -103.24 64.70
C TYR A 401 -74.38 -102.28 63.52
N PRO A 402 -73.77 -101.07 63.53
CA PRO A 402 -73.81 -100.15 62.40
C PRO A 402 -73.44 -100.77 61.05
N ILE A 403 -72.46 -101.68 61.04
CA ILE A 403 -72.10 -102.51 59.88
C ILE A 403 -71.99 -103.98 60.28
N ALA A 404 -72.18 -104.91 59.34
CA ALA A 404 -72.03 -106.33 59.62
C ALA A 404 -70.56 -106.72 59.77
N PHE A 405 -70.25 -107.59 60.74
CA PHE A 405 -69.00 -108.33 60.82
C PHE A 405 -69.09 -109.61 60.00
N ASN A 406 -68.05 -109.94 59.25
CA ASN A 406 -67.87 -111.28 58.69
C ASN A 406 -67.49 -112.27 59.81
N LYS A 407 -66.65 -111.84 60.75
CA LYS A 407 -66.28 -112.63 61.93
C LYS A 407 -66.05 -111.74 63.13
N ILE A 408 -66.75 -112.05 64.21
CA ILE A 408 -66.62 -111.34 65.48
C ILE A 408 -65.54 -112.02 66.32
N PHE A 409 -64.59 -111.23 66.83
CA PHE A 409 -63.53 -111.70 67.72
C PHE A 409 -63.87 -111.48 69.18
N HIS A 410 -64.49 -110.36 69.50
CA HIS A 410 -64.86 -110.05 70.87
C HIS A 410 -66.04 -109.09 70.91
N ILE A 411 -66.92 -109.29 71.88
CA ILE A 411 -68.00 -108.36 72.23
C ILE A 411 -67.86 -108.12 73.72
N ASN A 412 -67.74 -106.86 74.10
CA ASN A 412 -67.81 -106.45 75.48
C ASN A 412 -68.96 -105.48 75.63
N PHE A 413 -69.64 -105.55 76.77
CA PHE A 413 -70.66 -104.59 77.08
C PHE A 413 -70.81 -104.47 78.57
N SER A 414 -71.04 -103.24 78.99
CA SER A 414 -71.06 -102.84 80.36
C SER A 414 -72.35 -102.07 80.63
N SER A 415 -73.04 -102.42 81.70
CA SER A 415 -74.27 -101.77 82.13
C SER A 415 -73.95 -100.81 83.26
N THR A 416 -74.40 -99.56 83.13
CA THR A 416 -74.35 -98.60 84.24
C THR A 416 -75.53 -98.83 85.18
N ILE A 417 -75.26 -98.77 86.49
CA ILE A 417 -76.29 -98.76 87.53
C ILE A 417 -76.44 -97.31 88.00
N MET A 418 -77.51 -96.63 87.58
CA MET A 418 -77.68 -95.19 87.86
C MET A 418 -77.72 -94.86 89.36
N SER A 419 -78.15 -95.78 90.23
CA SER A 419 -78.21 -95.55 91.67
C SER A 419 -76.83 -95.59 92.37
N ASP A 420 -75.86 -96.32 91.80
CA ASP A 420 -74.65 -96.74 92.54
C ASP A 420 -73.34 -96.30 91.87
N GLN A 421 -73.38 -95.58 90.74
CA GLN A 421 -72.20 -95.19 89.95
C GLN A 421 -71.27 -96.37 89.61
N ASN A 422 -71.83 -97.59 89.58
CA ASN A 422 -71.10 -98.82 89.34
C ASN A 422 -71.30 -99.27 87.90
N ILE A 423 -70.23 -99.85 87.33
CA ILE A 423 -70.24 -100.49 86.03
C ILE A 423 -70.20 -101.99 86.26
N THR A 424 -71.18 -102.71 85.71
CA THR A 424 -71.22 -104.17 85.75
C THR A 424 -71.06 -104.74 84.37
N ASN A 425 -70.40 -105.89 84.28
CA ASN A 425 -70.24 -106.62 83.02
C ASN A 425 -71.43 -107.59 82.90
N SER A 426 -72.08 -107.56 81.75
CA SER A 426 -73.27 -108.38 81.49
C SER A 426 -72.90 -109.51 80.52
N ALA A 427 -73.71 -110.58 80.43
CA ALA A 427 -73.39 -111.79 79.66
C ALA A 427 -74.03 -111.78 78.25
N VAL A 428 -73.23 -111.95 77.19
CA VAL A 428 -73.76 -112.05 75.81
C VAL A 428 -74.57 -113.34 75.76
N GLN A 429 -75.86 -113.25 75.45
CA GLN A 429 -76.72 -114.43 75.34
C GLN A 429 -76.58 -115.11 73.98
N SER A 430 -76.55 -114.31 72.92
CA SER A 430 -76.28 -114.77 71.57
C SER A 430 -75.77 -113.62 70.71
N TYR A 431 -75.12 -113.92 69.59
CA TYR A 431 -74.68 -112.91 68.63
C TYR A 431 -74.76 -113.45 67.20
N GLY A 432 -74.86 -112.53 66.25
CA GLY A 432 -74.81 -112.78 64.81
C GLY A 432 -74.05 -111.69 64.08
N PRO A 433 -73.90 -111.80 62.74
CA PRO A 433 -73.09 -110.87 61.94
C PRO A 433 -73.44 -109.39 62.11
N GLN A 434 -74.70 -109.08 62.42
CA GLN A 434 -75.21 -107.70 62.53
C GLN A 434 -75.88 -107.40 63.87
N TYR A 435 -75.81 -108.30 64.85
CA TYR A 435 -76.46 -108.06 66.15
C TYR A 435 -75.81 -108.83 67.30
N ALA A 436 -76.09 -108.38 68.52
CA ALA A 436 -75.91 -109.16 69.75
C ALA A 436 -77.13 -109.03 70.66
N GLU A 437 -77.50 -110.14 71.30
CA GLU A 437 -78.50 -110.19 72.36
C GLU A 437 -77.82 -110.17 73.72
N LEU A 438 -78.21 -109.21 74.54
CA LEU A 438 -77.55 -108.86 75.79
C LEU A 438 -78.53 -109.07 76.94
N PHE A 439 -78.14 -109.84 77.97
CA PHE A 439 -78.93 -109.93 79.19
C PHE A 439 -78.59 -108.77 80.12
N ALA A 440 -79.57 -107.92 80.45
CA ALA A 440 -79.35 -106.81 81.37
C ALA A 440 -80.08 -107.06 82.69
N ASN A 441 -79.35 -107.05 83.82
CA ASN A 441 -79.87 -107.63 85.07
C ASN A 441 -79.97 -106.72 86.30
N THR A 442 -79.62 -105.43 86.24
CA THR A 442 -79.42 -104.67 87.50
C THR A 442 -79.90 -103.20 87.54
N SER A 443 -80.29 -102.53 86.43
CA SER A 443 -80.80 -101.15 86.53
C SER A 443 -81.61 -100.69 85.29
N PRO A 444 -82.96 -100.68 85.32
CA PRO A 444 -83.78 -100.31 84.16
C PRO A 444 -83.66 -98.85 83.72
N ASN A 445 -83.06 -97.98 84.54
CA ASN A 445 -82.85 -96.57 84.21
C ASN A 445 -81.43 -96.28 83.68
N GLY A 446 -80.52 -97.26 83.68
CA GLY A 446 -79.14 -97.13 83.20
C GLY A 446 -79.00 -97.17 81.68
N ASP A 447 -77.75 -97.19 81.24
CA ASP A 447 -77.36 -97.36 79.83
C ASP A 447 -76.48 -98.61 79.69
N ILE A 448 -76.59 -99.29 78.55
CA ILE A 448 -75.71 -100.39 78.16
C ILE A 448 -74.75 -99.84 77.12
N LEU A 449 -73.48 -99.72 77.50
CA LEU A 449 -72.40 -99.43 76.58
C LEU A 449 -71.90 -100.75 76.01
N TRP A 450 -71.67 -100.80 74.71
CA TRP A 450 -71.12 -101.99 74.07
C TRP A 450 -70.02 -101.60 73.11
N PHE A 451 -69.07 -102.49 72.94
CA PHE A 451 -68.17 -102.49 71.80
C PHE A 451 -67.96 -103.90 71.28
N ALA A 452 -67.77 -104.01 69.99
CA ALA A 452 -67.47 -105.26 69.32
C ALA A 452 -66.28 -105.05 68.38
N ILE A 453 -65.43 -106.06 68.29
CA ILE A 453 -64.30 -106.09 67.36
C ILE A 453 -64.33 -107.35 66.52
N GLY A 454 -63.90 -107.23 65.27
CA GLY A 454 -63.98 -108.30 64.28
C GLY A 454 -63.39 -107.89 62.94
N ILE A 455 -63.71 -108.65 61.89
CA ILE A 455 -63.38 -108.38 60.48
C ILE A 455 -64.61 -108.50 59.60
#